data_AF-A0A101UGH6-F1
#
_entry.id   AF-A0A101UGH6-F1
#
_cell.length_a   1.000
_cell.length_b   1.000
_cell.length_c   1.000
_cell.angle_alpha   90.00
_cell.angle_beta   90.00
_cell.angle_gamma   90.00
#
_symmetry.space_group_name_H-M   'P 1'
#
loop_
_entity.id
_entity.type
_entity.pdbx_description
1 polymer ?
#
loop_
_entity_poly.entity_id
_entity_poly.type
_entity_poly.pdbx_seq_one_letter_code
_entity_poly.pdbx_strand_id
1 'polypeptide(L)'
;MPDHSPYARRLREIADALDAEPQQTDDVLTPHPDTLDVIRNRHTKRGQFNHAVPEVLQLQRRIRRYNADTGVPHGDIVALALDTWLRAKGYPPDLKPRETDVS
;
A
#
# COMPACT_ATOMS: atom_id res chain seq x y z
N MET A 1 37.47 -27.48 -3.67
CA MET A 1 36.07 -27.02 -3.72
C MET A 1 35.76 -26.39 -2.38
N PRO A 2 35.48 -25.09 -2.28
CA PRO A 2 35.16 -24.48 -1.00
C PRO A 2 33.82 -25.05 -0.49
N ASP A 3 33.79 -25.48 0.77
CA ASP A 3 32.59 -26.02 1.41
C ASP A 3 31.53 -24.92 1.53
N HIS A 4 30.55 -24.94 0.63
CA HIS A 4 29.40 -24.02 0.63
C HIS A 4 28.34 -24.39 1.69
N SER A 5 28.60 -25.40 2.52
CA SER A 5 27.71 -25.90 3.57
C SER A 5 27.22 -24.83 4.58
N PRO A 6 28.07 -23.94 5.13
CA PRO A 6 27.60 -22.91 6.05
C PRO A 6 26.79 -21.82 5.35
N TYR A 7 27.11 -21.52 4.09
CA TYR A 7 26.37 -20.55 3.29
C TYR A 7 24.98 -21.07 2.90
N ALA A 8 24.90 -22.34 2.49
CA ALA A 8 23.63 -23.00 2.18
C ALA A 8 22.73 -23.09 3.43
N ARG A 9 23.31 -23.36 4.61
CA ARG A 9 22.58 -23.32 5.88
C ARG A 9 22.05 -21.93 6.18
N ARG A 10 22.88 -20.89 6.00
CA ARG A 10 22.47 -19.51 6.25
C ARG A 10 21.34 -19.05 5.32
N LEU A 11 21.39 -19.44 4.05
CA LEU A 11 20.31 -19.15 3.09
C LEU A 11 19.00 -19.85 3.47
N ARG A 12 19.08 -21.07 3.99
CA ARG A 12 17.92 -21.80 4.46
C ARG A 12 17.32 -21.18 5.72
N GLU A 13 18.15 -20.77 6.68
CA GLU A 13 17.70 -20.01 7.85
C GLU A 13 17.00 -18.71 7.47
N ILE A 14 17.49 -18.00 6.45
CA ILE A 14 16.85 -16.77 5.94
C ILE A 14 15.51 -17.10 5.27
N ALA A 15 15.45 -18.16 4.45
CA ALA A 15 14.21 -18.59 3.80
C ALA A 15 13.15 -19.02 4.84
N ASP A 16 13.55 -19.81 5.83
CA ASP A 16 12.67 -20.28 6.90
C ASP A 16 12.20 -19.10 7.77
N ALA A 17 13.05 -18.09 8.02
CA ALA A 17 12.64 -16.87 8.72
C ALA A 17 11.64 -16.04 7.90
N LEU A 18 11.82 -15.94 6.58
CA LEU A 18 10.89 -15.22 5.69
C LEU A 18 9.54 -15.94 5.54
N ASP A 19 9.53 -17.27 5.57
CA ASP A 19 8.30 -18.08 5.55
C ASP A 19 7.59 -18.10 6.93
N ALA A 20 8.35 -17.91 8.03
CA ALA A 20 7.83 -17.83 9.39
C ALA A 20 7.30 -16.44 9.78
N GLU A 21 7.73 -15.38 9.09
CA GLU A 21 7.05 -14.10 9.16
C GLU A 21 5.61 -14.32 8.72
N PRO A 22 4.61 -14.07 9.59
CA PRO A 22 3.23 -14.24 9.20
C PRO A 22 3.02 -13.35 7.99
N GLN A 23 2.69 -13.96 6.84
CA GLN A 23 2.15 -13.22 5.70
C GLN A 23 1.00 -12.44 6.28
N GLN A 24 1.24 -11.15 6.50
CA GLN A 24 0.26 -10.22 7.02
C GLN A 24 -0.75 -10.08 5.89
N THR A 25 -1.69 -11.03 5.86
CA THR A 25 -2.97 -10.94 5.19
C THR A 25 -3.79 -9.92 5.98
N ASP A 26 -3.24 -8.72 6.20
CA ASP A 26 -4.09 -7.55 6.26
C ASP A 26 -4.80 -7.59 4.92
N ASP A 27 -6.11 -7.83 5.00
CA ASP A 27 -6.99 -7.93 3.84
C ASP A 27 -6.58 -6.82 2.88
N VAL A 28 -6.06 -7.19 1.71
CA VAL A 28 -5.20 -6.36 0.84
C VAL A 28 -5.87 -5.04 0.43
N LEU A 29 -7.18 -4.94 0.69
CA LEU A 29 -8.06 -3.82 0.42
C LEU A 29 -8.50 -3.04 1.68
N THR A 30 -7.97 -3.36 2.85
CA THR A 30 -8.20 -2.60 4.09
C THR A 30 -7.43 -1.28 4.00
N PRO A 31 -8.11 -0.13 4.08
CA PRO A 31 -7.45 1.16 4.06
C PRO A 31 -6.48 1.31 5.23
N HIS A 32 -5.29 1.83 4.95
CA HIS A 32 -4.31 2.12 5.99
C HIS A 32 -4.84 3.18 6.98
N PRO A 33 -4.57 3.06 8.30
CA PRO A 33 -5.04 4.02 9.30
C PRO A 33 -4.63 5.47 8.99
N ASP A 34 -3.37 5.72 8.60
CA ASP A 34 -2.92 7.05 8.17
C ASP A 34 -3.83 7.68 7.09
N THR A 35 -4.27 6.85 6.14
CA THR A 35 -5.09 7.28 5.01
C THR A 35 -6.49 7.66 5.48
N LEU A 36 -7.04 6.90 6.43
CA LEU A 36 -8.29 7.25 7.08
C LEU A 36 -8.19 8.55 7.87
N ASP A 37 -7.09 8.78 8.57
CA ASP A 37 -6.87 10.01 9.35
C ASP A 37 -6.76 11.25 8.44
N VAL A 38 -6.01 11.14 7.34
CA VAL A 38 -5.87 12.22 6.35
C VAL A 38 -7.20 12.55 5.69
N ILE A 39 -8.01 11.54 5.37
CA ILE A 39 -9.32 11.70 4.72
C ILE A 39 -10.37 12.29 5.67
N ARG A 40 -10.35 11.90 6.95
CA ARG A 40 -11.24 12.46 7.98
C ARG A 40 -10.99 13.94 8.24
N ASN A 41 -9.76 14.41 8.03
CA ASN A 41 -9.42 15.81 8.22
C ASN A 41 -9.97 16.71 7.10
N ARG A 42 -10.94 17.57 7.46
CA ARG A 42 -11.59 18.50 6.53
C ARG A 42 -10.66 19.58 5.96
N HIS A 43 -9.54 19.85 6.63
CA HIS A 43 -8.60 20.91 6.25
C HIS A 43 -7.39 20.43 5.45
N THR A 44 -7.35 19.14 5.08
CA THR A 44 -6.30 18.59 4.23
C THR A 44 -6.33 19.27 2.85
N LYS A 45 -5.19 19.81 2.42
CA LYS A 45 -5.03 20.35 1.06
C LYS A 45 -5.15 19.21 0.04
N ARG A 46 -5.98 19.40 -0.98
CA ARG A 46 -6.27 18.38 -2.01
C ARG A 46 -5.68 18.77 -3.35
N GLY A 47 -4.82 17.92 -3.89
CA GLY A 47 -4.31 18.04 -5.26
C GLY A 47 -5.24 17.35 -6.28
N GLN A 48 -5.18 17.77 -7.54
CA GLN A 48 -5.87 17.10 -8.65
C GLN A 48 -4.95 16.04 -9.29
N PHE A 49 -5.50 14.85 -9.56
CA PHE A 49 -4.86 13.84 -10.39
C PHE A 49 -5.38 13.97 -11.82
N ASN A 50 -4.51 14.28 -12.78
CA ASN A 50 -4.87 14.46 -14.19
C ASN A 50 -4.37 13.27 -15.01
N HIS A 51 -5.19 12.21 -15.11
CA HIS A 51 -4.88 11.04 -15.92
C HIS A 51 -6.12 10.56 -16.69
N ALA A 52 -5.92 10.15 -17.95
CA ALA A 52 -6.93 9.49 -18.73
C ALA A 52 -7.05 8.02 -18.30
N VAL A 53 -8.27 7.52 -18.11
CA VAL A 53 -8.56 6.13 -17.77
C VAL A 53 -9.39 5.47 -18.88
N PRO A 54 -9.23 4.16 -19.13
CA PRO A 54 -10.01 3.47 -20.14
C PRO A 54 -11.53 3.56 -19.87
N GLU A 55 -12.29 4.06 -20.84
CA GLU A 55 -13.75 4.25 -20.69
C GLU A 55 -14.50 2.94 -20.47
N VAL A 56 -14.01 1.84 -21.04
CA VAL A 56 -14.59 0.49 -20.91
C VAL A 56 -14.70 0.03 -19.44
N LEU A 57 -13.85 0.54 -18.55
CA LEU A 57 -13.90 0.22 -17.13
C LEU A 57 -15.01 0.96 -16.38
N GLN A 58 -15.61 1.98 -17.01
CA GLN A 58 -16.72 2.78 -16.49
C GLN A 58 -16.47 3.31 -15.06
N LEU A 59 -15.22 3.64 -14.73
CA LEU A 59 -14.81 4.00 -13.36
C LEU A 59 -15.63 5.17 -12.80
N GLN A 60 -15.89 6.19 -13.61
CA GLN A 60 -16.72 7.33 -13.21
C GLN A 60 -18.14 6.90 -12.79
N ARG A 61 -18.76 5.96 -13.52
CA ARG A 61 -20.11 5.45 -13.21
C ARG A 61 -20.11 4.66 -11.91
N ARG A 62 -19.10 3.79 -11.71
CA ARG A 62 -18.95 2.99 -10.49
C ARG A 62 -18.72 3.86 -9.27
N ILE A 63 -17.85 4.88 -9.38
CA ILE A 63 -17.58 5.86 -8.32
C ILE A 63 -18.86 6.62 -7.95
N ARG A 64 -19.62 7.11 -8.94
CA ARG A 64 -20.90 7.80 -8.69
C ARG A 64 -21.90 6.92 -7.96
N ARG A 65 -22.01 5.63 -8.35
CA ARG A 65 -22.93 4.70 -7.69
C ARG A 65 -22.49 4.42 -6.25
N TYR A 66 -21.21 4.15 -6.03
CA TYR A 66 -20.67 3.90 -4.70
C TYR A 66 -20.85 5.11 -3.77
N ASN A 67 -20.63 6.33 -4.27
CA ASN A 67 -20.91 7.56 -3.53
C ASN A 67 -22.40 7.66 -3.14
N ALA A 68 -23.32 7.36 -4.05
CA ALA A 68 -24.75 7.38 -3.75
C ALA A 68 -25.14 6.35 -2.68
N ASP A 69 -24.50 5.18 -2.68
CA ASP A 69 -24.81 4.09 -1.77
C ASP A 69 -24.15 4.28 -0.37
N THR A 70 -23.00 4.96 -0.27
CA THR A 70 -22.20 5.07 0.98
C THR A 70 -22.02 6.49 1.51
N GLY A 71 -22.30 7.51 0.71
CA GLY A 71 -22.03 8.91 1.03
C GLY A 71 -20.55 9.33 0.92
N VAL A 72 -19.63 8.42 0.60
CA VAL A 72 -18.19 8.72 0.53
C VAL A 72 -17.89 9.59 -0.70
N PRO A 73 -17.25 10.78 -0.56
CA PRO A 73 -16.94 11.65 -1.68
C PRO A 73 -16.09 10.99 -2.77
N HIS A 74 -16.29 11.36 -4.04
CA HIS A 74 -15.52 10.81 -5.17
C HIS A 74 -14.01 10.86 -4.97
N GLY A 75 -13.49 11.99 -4.48
CA GLY A 75 -12.06 12.16 -4.22
C GLY A 75 -11.54 11.21 -3.14
N ASP A 76 -12.34 10.92 -2.11
CA ASP A 76 -11.96 10.02 -1.03
C ASP A 76 -12.01 8.56 -1.48
N ILE A 77 -12.98 8.18 -2.33
CA ILE A 77 -13.02 6.85 -2.95
C ILE A 77 -11.74 6.60 -3.75
N VAL A 78 -11.31 7.58 -4.55
CA VAL A 78 -10.08 7.48 -5.35
C VAL A 78 -8.84 7.44 -4.47
N ALA A 79 -8.77 8.31 -3.46
CA ALA A 79 -7.63 8.36 -2.52
C ALA A 79 -7.48 7.03 -1.76
N LEU A 80 -8.57 6.49 -1.20
CA LEU A 80 -8.56 5.22 -0.48
C LEU A 80 -8.11 4.08 -1.38
N ALA A 81 -8.73 3.94 -2.56
CA ALA A 81 -8.44 2.83 -3.46
C ALA A 81 -6.99 2.89 -3.97
N LEU A 82 -6.51 4.08 -4.35
CA LEU A 82 -5.17 4.24 -4.90
C LEU A 82 -4.11 4.06 -3.83
N ASP A 83 -4.28 4.65 -2.65
CA ASP A 83 -3.32 4.54 -1.56
C ASP A 83 -3.23 3.10 -1.04
N THR A 84 -4.36 2.43 -0.84
CA THR A 84 -4.39 1.02 -0.42
C THR A 84 -3.69 0.13 -1.46
N TRP A 85 -3.95 0.36 -2.75
CA TRP A 85 -3.29 -0.37 -3.82
C TRP A 85 -1.79 -0.12 -3.87
N LEU A 86 -1.34 1.13 -3.71
CA LEU A 86 0.08 1.48 -3.68
C LEU A 86 0.79 0.84 -2.49
N ARG A 87 0.19 0.90 -1.30
CA ARG A 87 0.73 0.28 -0.08
C ARG A 87 0.79 -1.24 -0.18
N ALA A 88 -0.24 -1.87 -0.76
CA ALA A 88 -0.23 -3.30 -1.07
C ALA A 88 0.88 -3.69 -2.08
N LYS A 89 1.35 -2.73 -2.89
CA LYS A 89 2.53 -2.89 -3.77
C LYS A 89 3.85 -2.52 -3.08
N GLY A 90 3.82 -2.14 -1.81
CA GLY A 90 4.99 -1.73 -1.04
C GLY A 90 5.41 -0.28 -1.27
N TYR A 91 4.48 0.62 -1.63
CA TYR A 91 4.75 2.04 -1.87
C TYR A 91 3.98 2.97 -0.91
N PRO A 92 4.65 3.98 -0.32
CA PRO A 92 6.09 4.18 -0.31
C PRO A 92 6.77 3.04 0.48
N PRO A 93 7.88 2.46 -0.02
CA PRO A 93 8.65 1.52 0.77
C PRO A 93 9.18 2.31 1.96
N ASP A 94 8.97 1.81 3.18
CA ASP A 94 9.46 2.42 4.42
C ASP A 94 10.82 3.09 4.17
N LEU A 95 10.82 4.42 4.09
CA LEU A 95 12.04 5.20 4.21
C LEU A 95 12.37 5.18 5.69
N LYS A 96 12.80 4.02 6.20
CA LYS A 96 13.64 4.05 7.39
C LYS A 96 14.76 5.02 7.04
N PRO A 97 15.00 6.09 7.83
CA PRO A 97 16.26 6.76 7.75
C PRO A 97 17.29 5.65 7.84
N ARG A 98 18.16 5.54 6.85
CA ARG A 98 19.38 4.81 7.05
C ARG A 98 20.01 5.53 8.23
N GLU A 99 19.91 4.94 9.43
CA GLU A 99 20.88 5.18 10.49
C GLU A 99 22.22 4.82 9.82
N THR A 100 22.81 5.79 9.12
CA THR A 100 24.25 5.88 9.02
C THR A 100 24.69 6.17 10.43
N ASP A 101 24.85 5.05 11.11
CA ASP A 101 25.76 4.76 12.20
C ASP A 101 26.77 5.87 12.47
N VAL A 102 26.85 6.17 13.75
CA VAL A 102 27.88 6.94 14.41
C VAL A 102 29.25 6.30 14.12
N SER A 103 30.22 7.10 13.70
CA SER A 103 31.61 7.09 14.21
C SER A 103 32.37 8.31 13.73
#